data_AF-A0A3Q3ATB6-F1
#
_entry.id   AF-A0A3Q3ATB6-F1
#
_cell.length_a   1.000
_cell.length_b   1.000
_cell.length_c   1.000
_cell.angle_alpha   90.00
_cell.angle_beta   90.00
_cell.angle_gamma   90.00
#
_symmetry.space_group_name_H-M   'P 1'
#
loop_
_entity.id
_entity.type
_entity.pdbx_description
1 polymer ?
#
loop_
_entity_poly.entity_id
_entity_poly.type
_entity_poly.pdbx_seq_one_letter_code
_entity_poly.pdbx_strand_id
1 'polypeptide(L)'
;MRKSEVLAAEAVSCLNKALCHLKDIWEEIGIPEDQRLQRTNAVQKHIKHLLEMMIKEEETLKMKLLSSIQTCKTEMEKLCLELQIAVFEEEEGLSILQQETNIRTQMEALKKEKNQRMQQLKTLLEQDQDLCDILCSMPYGIAPDSVPSPEQLQNFHQHIADQNREKEKRYAEFMELKKQITLHMEELDRIPETSFEKDVVCEDEDSFCLSRDNITALKLLFCQLEELKAENEATCESLRERIQQLWDRLQVSQEEREALNEHLVSSRKRNLEALQAEVQRLEELKLQNIRNVTDAIRSEIAVFWEKCFFSADQRQAFAPYFSEDFNEELLALHDAEIQRLKQHYEDHRELFQGVNKWEENWRLFLDLEKKATDPTRFTNRGGNLLKEEKQRSELHKNLPKLEKKLKDQIDAWENEQGREFLVNGQKFLQYVAQQWELHQMEKEQVKLQRHLKKSKQTEEDMLYGTAVRTPTKRRFLGTPTSNKARKFNATSSLSSGTTNSTMRSAYGGTVCHSPVHRLPLSANKTPAARTPGSGKPPYPRVQGCNKENKAQLKETPLSARPVQGL
;
A
#
# COMPACT_ATOMS: atom_id res chain seq x y z
N MET A 1 15.17 -119.05 -10.07
CA MET A 1 16.27 -118.58 -10.94
C MET A 1 15.85 -117.27 -11.59
N ARG A 2 16.77 -116.30 -11.67
CA ARG A 2 16.50 -115.06 -12.41
C ARG A 2 16.46 -115.39 -13.91
N LYS A 3 15.62 -114.69 -14.67
CA LYS A 3 15.51 -114.92 -16.13
C LYS A 3 16.85 -114.77 -16.86
N SER A 4 17.73 -113.89 -16.38
CA SER A 4 19.09 -113.72 -16.90
C SER A 4 19.99 -114.93 -16.68
N GLU A 5 19.85 -115.62 -15.55
CA GLU A 5 20.62 -116.84 -15.23
C GLU A 5 20.20 -118.01 -16.14
N VAL A 6 18.90 -118.09 -16.46
CA VAL A 6 18.36 -119.09 -17.40
C VAL A 6 18.88 -118.83 -18.82
N LEU A 7 18.85 -117.58 -19.28
CA LEU A 7 19.38 -117.19 -20.59
C LEU A 7 20.90 -117.43 -20.70
N ALA A 8 21.65 -117.19 -19.63
CA ALA A 8 23.09 -117.50 -19.58
C ALA A 8 23.34 -119.01 -19.73
N ALA A 9 22.54 -119.84 -19.06
CA ALA A 9 22.63 -121.30 -19.17
C ALA A 9 22.25 -121.80 -20.59
N GLU A 10 21.22 -121.21 -21.20
CA GLU A 10 20.83 -121.49 -22.60
C GLU A 10 21.94 -121.12 -23.60
N ALA A 11 22.60 -119.98 -23.42
CA ALA A 11 23.72 -119.56 -24.26
C ALA A 11 24.90 -120.55 -24.22
N VAL A 12 25.24 -121.06 -23.01
CA VAL A 12 26.27 -122.09 -22.84
C VAL A 12 25.85 -123.41 -23.51
N SER A 13 24.58 -123.80 -23.38
CA SER A 13 24.04 -124.99 -24.05
C SER A 13 24.11 -124.87 -25.58
N CYS A 14 23.76 -123.71 -26.13
CA CYS A 14 23.84 -123.43 -27.56
C CYS A 14 25.28 -123.53 -28.08
N LEU A 15 26.24 -122.96 -27.36
CA LEU A 15 27.66 -123.05 -27.70
C LEU A 15 28.14 -124.50 -27.71
N ASN A 16 27.81 -125.28 -26.68
CA ASN A 16 28.19 -126.69 -26.60
C ASN A 16 27.59 -127.52 -27.76
N LYS A 17 26.31 -127.31 -28.10
CA LYS A 17 25.68 -127.96 -29.25
C LYS A 17 26.40 -127.60 -30.57
N ALA A 18 26.73 -126.32 -30.77
CA ALA A 18 27.45 -125.87 -31.95
C ALA A 18 28.86 -126.46 -32.07
N LEU A 19 29.58 -126.57 -30.95
CA LEU A 19 30.92 -127.19 -30.91
C LEU A 19 30.88 -128.71 -31.16
N CYS A 20 29.89 -129.42 -30.59
CA CYS A 20 29.66 -130.83 -30.89
C CYS A 20 29.37 -131.03 -32.38
N HIS A 21 28.51 -130.21 -32.95
CA HIS A 21 28.17 -130.32 -34.37
C HIS A 21 29.37 -130.00 -35.29
N LEU A 22 30.19 -129.01 -34.95
CA LEU A 22 31.45 -128.73 -35.67
C LEU A 22 32.42 -129.92 -35.63
N LYS A 23 32.50 -130.59 -34.48
CA LYS A 23 33.31 -131.80 -34.31
C LYS A 23 32.82 -132.93 -35.23
N ASP A 24 31.51 -133.20 -35.24
CA ASP A 24 30.91 -134.23 -36.10
C ASP A 24 31.22 -133.95 -37.58
N ILE A 25 31.05 -132.70 -38.04
CA ILE A 25 31.40 -132.27 -39.42
C ILE A 25 32.89 -132.48 -39.72
N TRP A 26 33.80 -132.14 -38.80
CA TRP A 26 35.23 -132.32 -39.01
C TRP A 26 35.66 -133.80 -39.04
N GLU A 27 34.93 -134.67 -38.33
CA GLU A 27 35.09 -136.13 -38.37
C GLU A 27 34.62 -136.70 -39.71
N GLU A 28 33.47 -136.25 -40.22
CA GLU A 28 32.97 -136.65 -41.55
C GLU A 28 33.89 -136.24 -42.70
N ILE A 29 34.50 -135.05 -42.63
CA ILE A 29 35.43 -134.54 -43.67
C ILE A 29 36.82 -135.18 -43.56
N GLY A 30 37.22 -135.70 -42.39
CA GLY A 30 38.55 -136.28 -42.15
C GLY A 30 39.66 -135.25 -41.90
N ILE A 31 39.34 -134.11 -41.28
CA ILE A 31 40.32 -133.03 -41.01
C ILE A 31 41.33 -133.47 -39.93
N PRO A 32 42.66 -133.28 -40.12
CA PRO A 32 43.67 -133.57 -39.11
C PRO A 32 43.50 -132.78 -37.81
N GLU A 33 43.87 -133.38 -36.68
CA GLU A 33 43.69 -132.80 -35.34
C GLU A 33 44.33 -131.42 -35.18
N ASP A 34 45.49 -131.20 -35.78
CA ASP A 34 46.21 -129.92 -35.73
C ASP A 34 45.39 -128.76 -36.31
N GLN A 35 44.66 -129.01 -37.41
CA GLN A 35 43.79 -128.02 -38.04
C GLN A 35 42.46 -127.85 -37.29
N ARG A 36 41.94 -128.90 -36.67
CA ARG A 36 40.77 -128.80 -35.78
C ARG A 36 41.11 -127.90 -34.60
N LEU A 37 42.23 -128.16 -33.93
CA LEU A 37 42.75 -127.36 -32.83
C LEU A 37 42.94 -125.88 -33.23
N GLN A 38 43.48 -125.60 -34.42
CA GLN A 38 43.58 -124.21 -34.93
C GLN A 38 42.20 -123.54 -35.07
N ARG A 39 41.21 -124.25 -35.61
CA ARG A 39 39.84 -123.73 -35.79
C ARG A 39 39.12 -123.54 -34.44
N THR A 40 39.19 -124.50 -33.51
CA THR A 40 38.63 -124.32 -32.16
C THR A 40 39.34 -123.22 -31.38
N ASN A 41 40.65 -123.05 -31.54
CA ASN A 41 41.40 -121.97 -30.92
C ASN A 41 40.97 -120.59 -31.46
N ALA A 42 40.68 -120.48 -32.77
CA ALA A 42 40.10 -119.26 -33.34
C ALA A 42 38.71 -118.94 -32.73
N VAL A 43 37.84 -119.94 -32.59
CA VAL A 43 36.53 -119.78 -31.91
C VAL A 43 36.72 -119.35 -30.45
N GLN A 44 37.61 -120.01 -29.71
CA GLN A 44 37.93 -119.66 -28.33
C GLN A 44 38.44 -118.22 -28.21
N LYS A 45 39.32 -117.78 -29.12
CA LYS A 45 39.82 -116.40 -29.16
C LYS A 45 38.70 -115.38 -29.38
N HIS A 46 37.80 -115.63 -30.32
CA HIS A 46 36.69 -114.71 -30.59
C HIS A 46 35.71 -114.62 -29.42
N ILE A 47 35.34 -115.75 -28.80
CA ILE A 47 34.45 -115.78 -27.64
C ILE A 47 35.10 -115.08 -26.44
N LYS A 48 36.39 -115.39 -26.17
CA LYS A 48 37.15 -114.76 -25.09
C LYS A 48 37.22 -113.24 -25.30
N HIS A 49 37.54 -112.79 -26.51
CA HIS A 49 37.60 -111.36 -26.82
C HIS A 49 36.27 -110.65 -26.62
N LEU A 50 35.15 -111.24 -27.07
CA LEU A 50 33.81 -110.67 -26.87
C LEU A 50 33.45 -110.56 -25.39
N LEU A 51 33.70 -111.61 -24.60
CA LEU A 51 33.43 -111.60 -23.16
C LEU A 51 34.31 -110.58 -22.42
N GLU A 52 35.61 -110.49 -22.76
CA GLU A 52 36.52 -109.48 -22.20
C GLU A 52 36.07 -108.05 -22.55
N MET A 53 35.59 -107.82 -23.77
CA MET A 53 35.01 -106.54 -24.19
C MET A 53 33.77 -106.18 -23.37
N MET A 54 32.79 -107.09 -23.25
CA MET A 54 31.57 -106.86 -22.47
C MET A 54 31.86 -106.64 -20.97
N ILE A 55 32.76 -107.44 -20.38
CA ILE A 55 33.17 -107.27 -18.97
C ILE A 55 33.84 -105.91 -18.79
N LYS A 56 34.75 -105.53 -19.69
CA LYS A 56 35.42 -104.24 -19.64
C LYS A 56 34.43 -103.08 -19.79
N GLU A 57 33.43 -103.19 -20.67
CA GLU A 57 32.37 -102.19 -20.81
C GLU A 57 31.59 -102.01 -19.50
N GLU A 58 31.15 -103.10 -18.86
CA GLU A 58 30.41 -103.05 -17.58
C GLU A 58 31.29 -102.57 -16.41
N GLU A 59 32.56 -102.99 -16.34
CA GLU A 59 33.52 -102.47 -15.35
C GLU A 59 33.74 -100.97 -15.54
N THR A 60 33.88 -100.50 -16.79
CA THR A 60 34.01 -99.07 -17.06
C THR A 60 32.74 -98.30 -16.71
N LEU A 61 31.55 -98.87 -16.94
CA LEU A 61 30.27 -98.28 -16.52
C LEU A 61 30.19 -98.16 -14.99
N LYS A 62 30.55 -99.22 -14.26
CA LYS A 62 30.61 -99.21 -12.79
C LYS A 62 31.56 -98.14 -12.27
N MET A 63 32.78 -98.04 -12.84
CA MET A 63 33.76 -97.03 -12.45
C MET A 63 33.26 -95.61 -12.74
N LYS A 64 32.58 -95.39 -13.87
CA LYS A 64 31.94 -94.11 -14.20
C LYS A 64 30.85 -93.74 -13.20
N LEU A 65 29.99 -94.68 -12.80
CA LEU A 65 28.94 -94.44 -11.80
C LEU A 65 29.54 -94.08 -10.43
N LEU A 66 30.55 -94.83 -9.97
CA LEU A 66 31.23 -94.52 -8.71
C LEU A 66 31.93 -93.16 -8.73
N SER A 67 32.59 -92.81 -9.83
CA SER A 67 33.18 -91.48 -10.01
C SER A 67 32.11 -90.39 -10.00
N SER A 68 30.97 -90.60 -10.67
CA SER A 68 29.87 -89.62 -10.67
C SER A 68 29.30 -89.44 -9.26
N ILE A 69 29.11 -90.51 -8.50
CA ILE A 69 28.65 -90.45 -7.11
C ILE A 69 29.61 -89.59 -6.29
N GLN A 70 30.92 -89.85 -6.39
CA GLN A 70 31.94 -89.11 -5.64
C GLN A 70 31.92 -87.61 -6.00
N THR A 71 31.89 -87.28 -7.29
CA THR A 71 31.82 -85.88 -7.73
C THR A 71 30.54 -85.21 -7.22
N CYS A 72 29.38 -85.84 -7.39
CA CYS A 72 28.10 -85.28 -6.93
C CYS A 72 28.07 -85.11 -5.40
N LYS A 73 28.65 -86.03 -4.62
CA LYS A 73 28.79 -85.87 -3.15
C LYS A 73 29.62 -84.65 -2.78
N THR A 74 30.78 -84.48 -3.40
CA THR A 74 31.66 -83.32 -3.10
C THR A 74 31.01 -81.99 -3.49
N GLU A 75 30.28 -81.94 -4.62
CA GLU A 75 29.51 -80.75 -5.00
C GLU A 75 28.36 -80.48 -4.02
N MET A 76 27.68 -81.53 -3.56
CA MET A 76 26.57 -81.44 -2.62
C MET A 76 27.03 -80.94 -1.25
N GLU A 77 28.15 -81.42 -0.72
CA GLU A 77 28.75 -80.92 0.53
C GLU A 77 29.07 -79.42 0.44
N LYS A 78 29.65 -78.99 -0.69
CA LYS A 78 29.91 -77.56 -0.96
C LYS A 78 28.61 -76.76 -0.97
N LEU A 79 27.57 -77.24 -1.66
CA LEU A 79 26.26 -76.56 -1.72
C LEU A 79 25.58 -76.51 -0.35
N CYS A 80 25.66 -77.57 0.47
CA CYS A 80 25.14 -77.60 1.83
C CYS A 80 25.83 -76.56 2.73
N LEU A 81 27.16 -76.42 2.62
CA LEU A 81 27.90 -75.38 3.34
C LEU A 81 27.50 -73.97 2.91
N GLU A 82 27.38 -73.73 1.60
CA GLU A 82 26.96 -72.43 1.06
C GLU A 82 25.51 -72.07 1.44
N LEU A 83 24.59 -73.04 1.41
CA LEU A 83 23.18 -72.84 1.75
C LEU A 83 22.88 -72.91 3.25
N GLN A 84 23.87 -73.33 4.06
CA GLN A 84 23.75 -73.60 5.50
C GLN A 84 22.67 -74.66 5.82
N ILE A 85 22.59 -75.71 4.98
CA ILE A 85 21.62 -76.81 5.12
C ILE A 85 22.35 -78.07 5.62
N ALA A 86 21.66 -78.89 6.42
CA ALA A 86 22.17 -80.17 6.87
C ALA A 86 22.59 -81.07 5.69
N VAL A 87 23.68 -81.82 5.90
CA VAL A 87 24.20 -82.76 4.90
C VAL A 87 23.18 -83.89 4.71
N PHE A 88 22.99 -84.31 3.45
CA PHE A 88 22.09 -85.41 3.10
C PHE A 88 22.59 -86.74 3.67
N GLU A 89 21.71 -87.44 4.41
CA GLU A 89 21.97 -88.79 4.91
C GLU A 89 21.58 -89.84 3.87
N GLU A 90 22.48 -90.79 3.59
CA GLU A 90 22.20 -91.87 2.64
C GLU A 90 21.39 -93.00 3.29
N GLU A 91 20.38 -93.50 2.58
CA GLU A 91 19.71 -94.75 3.00
C GLU A 91 20.63 -95.96 2.78
N GLU A 92 20.78 -96.78 3.82
CA GLU A 92 21.58 -98.01 3.74
C GLU A 92 20.92 -99.07 2.84
N GLY A 93 21.72 -99.77 2.04
CA GLY A 93 21.26 -100.91 1.23
C GLY A 93 20.83 -100.59 -0.21
N LEU A 94 21.03 -99.36 -0.69
CA LEU A 94 20.72 -98.99 -2.07
C LEU A 94 21.70 -99.56 -3.10
N SER A 95 21.22 -99.81 -4.33
CA SER A 95 22.09 -100.16 -5.46
C SER A 95 22.91 -98.95 -5.93
N ILE A 96 24.09 -99.19 -6.53
CA ILE A 96 24.97 -98.11 -7.05
C ILE A 96 24.20 -97.18 -8.00
N LEU A 97 23.35 -97.73 -8.88
CA LEU A 97 22.56 -96.92 -9.81
C LEU A 97 21.52 -96.07 -9.08
N GLN A 98 20.82 -96.64 -8.08
CA GLN A 98 19.83 -95.90 -7.30
C GLN A 98 20.48 -94.79 -6.47
N GLN A 99 21.63 -95.08 -5.85
CA GLN A 99 22.41 -94.10 -5.09
C GLN A 99 22.85 -92.94 -5.99
N GLU A 100 23.34 -93.22 -7.20
CA GLU A 100 23.71 -92.19 -8.17
C GLU A 100 22.51 -91.30 -8.54
N THR A 101 21.36 -91.91 -8.83
CA THR A 101 20.15 -91.16 -9.20
C THR A 101 19.63 -90.28 -8.06
N ASN A 102 19.65 -90.78 -6.81
CA ASN A 102 19.18 -90.04 -5.65
C ASN A 102 20.10 -88.84 -5.36
N ILE A 103 21.42 -89.06 -5.31
CA ILE A 103 22.40 -87.99 -5.04
C ILE A 103 22.35 -86.94 -6.14
N ARG A 104 22.26 -87.35 -7.42
CA ARG A 104 22.15 -86.40 -8.53
C ARG A 104 20.87 -85.56 -8.41
N THR A 105 19.73 -86.18 -8.11
CA THR A 105 18.45 -85.47 -7.96
C THR A 105 18.50 -84.44 -6.83
N GLN A 106 19.07 -84.81 -5.68
CA GLN A 106 19.21 -83.92 -4.54
C GLN A 106 20.19 -82.77 -4.82
N MET A 107 21.30 -83.07 -5.48
CA MET A 107 22.29 -82.07 -5.90
C MET A 107 21.67 -81.04 -6.86
N GLU A 108 20.86 -81.48 -7.84
CA GLU A 108 20.13 -80.57 -8.74
C GLU A 108 19.08 -79.73 -7.99
N ALA A 109 18.41 -80.30 -6.98
CA ALA A 109 17.48 -79.55 -6.13
C ALA A 109 18.20 -78.43 -5.34
N LEU A 110 19.37 -78.72 -4.76
CA LEU A 110 20.18 -77.72 -4.05
C LEU A 110 20.75 -76.64 -4.98
N LYS A 111 21.20 -77.01 -6.19
CA LYS A 111 21.61 -76.03 -7.22
C LYS A 111 20.45 -75.11 -7.57
N LYS A 112 19.25 -75.66 -7.73
CA LYS A 112 18.04 -74.88 -8.01
C LYS A 112 17.70 -73.92 -6.86
N GLU A 113 17.74 -74.37 -5.61
CA GLU A 113 17.51 -73.54 -4.43
C GLU A 113 18.51 -72.38 -4.34
N LYS A 114 19.82 -72.66 -4.50
CA LYS A 114 20.87 -71.63 -4.55
C LYS A 114 20.57 -70.58 -5.62
N ASN A 115 20.27 -71.01 -6.84
CA ASN A 115 19.96 -70.11 -7.93
C ASN A 115 18.72 -69.25 -7.63
N GLN A 116 17.70 -69.81 -7.00
CA GLN A 116 16.51 -69.07 -6.59
C GLN A 116 16.82 -68.00 -5.53
N ARG A 117 17.58 -68.34 -4.48
CA ARG A 117 17.99 -67.37 -3.44
C ARG A 117 18.85 -66.24 -4.00
N MET A 118 19.80 -66.56 -4.88
CA MET A 118 20.64 -65.54 -5.53
C MET A 118 19.83 -64.63 -6.46
N GLN A 119 18.86 -65.17 -7.21
CA GLN A 119 17.98 -64.37 -8.05
C GLN A 119 17.08 -63.45 -7.24
N GLN A 120 16.55 -63.93 -6.10
CA GLN A 120 15.79 -63.11 -5.16
C GLN A 120 16.68 -62.00 -4.57
N LEU A 121 17.89 -62.32 -4.11
CA LEU A 121 18.82 -61.33 -3.60
C LEU A 121 19.12 -60.24 -4.63
N LYS A 122 19.38 -60.62 -5.89
CA LYS A 122 19.62 -59.65 -6.97
C LYS A 122 18.44 -58.69 -7.14
N THR A 123 17.22 -59.22 -7.16
CA THR A 123 16.01 -58.41 -7.31
C THR A 123 15.82 -57.45 -6.13
N LEU A 124 16.09 -57.92 -4.91
CA LEU A 124 16.00 -57.08 -3.70
C LEU A 124 17.09 -56.00 -3.66
N LEU A 125 18.31 -56.30 -4.10
CA LEU A 125 19.39 -55.31 -4.19
C LEU A 125 19.08 -54.22 -5.22
N GLU A 126 18.50 -54.57 -6.37
CA GLU A 126 18.04 -53.60 -7.37
C GLU A 126 16.96 -52.68 -6.78
N GLN A 127 15.96 -53.25 -6.08
CA GLN A 127 14.91 -52.47 -5.40
C GLN A 127 15.46 -51.58 -4.28
N ASP A 128 16.40 -52.09 -3.48
CA ASP A 128 17.05 -51.33 -2.40
C ASP A 128 17.83 -50.14 -2.95
N GLN A 129 18.55 -50.34 -4.06
CA GLN A 129 19.31 -49.27 -4.70
C GLN A 129 18.38 -48.16 -5.20
N ASP A 130 17.30 -48.50 -5.91
CA ASP A 130 16.30 -47.53 -6.37
C ASP A 130 15.69 -46.75 -5.21
N LEU A 131 15.38 -47.42 -4.09
CA LEU A 131 14.85 -46.78 -2.89
C LEU A 131 15.89 -45.89 -2.20
N CYS A 132 17.14 -46.32 -2.15
CA CYS A 132 18.24 -45.56 -1.56
C CYS A 132 18.57 -44.31 -2.36
N ASP A 133 18.49 -44.36 -3.69
CA ASP A 133 18.71 -43.20 -4.55
C ASP A 133 17.62 -42.13 -4.30
N ILE A 134 16.35 -42.55 -4.17
CA ILE A 134 15.22 -41.65 -3.91
C ILE A 134 15.22 -41.09 -2.48
N LEU A 135 15.41 -41.96 -1.48
CA LEU A 135 15.35 -41.60 -0.06
C LEU A 135 16.66 -41.02 0.48
N CYS A 136 17.73 -41.09 -0.32
CA CYS A 136 19.12 -40.83 0.06
C CYS A 136 19.53 -41.60 1.33
N SER A 137 19.15 -42.88 1.39
CA SER A 137 19.47 -43.78 2.51
C SER A 137 20.68 -44.67 2.19
N MET A 138 21.22 -45.30 3.23
CA MET A 138 22.31 -46.26 3.08
C MET A 138 21.76 -47.62 2.61
N PRO A 139 22.41 -48.28 1.63
CA PRO A 139 22.02 -49.61 1.16
C PRO A 139 22.05 -50.67 2.26
N TYR A 140 21.22 -51.70 2.09
CA TYR A 140 21.16 -52.84 2.98
C TYR A 140 22.43 -53.70 2.83
N GLY A 141 23.16 -53.91 3.93
CA GLY A 141 24.53 -54.43 3.96
C GLY A 141 24.72 -55.92 3.66
N ILE A 142 24.06 -56.49 2.65
CA ILE A 142 24.31 -57.86 2.18
C ILE A 142 25.29 -57.83 0.99
N ALA A 143 26.33 -58.66 1.04
CA ALA A 143 27.28 -58.80 -0.06
C ALA A 143 26.62 -59.50 -1.27
N PRO A 144 26.76 -58.97 -2.50
CA PRO A 144 26.06 -59.47 -3.69
C PRO A 144 26.46 -60.89 -4.11
N ASP A 145 27.66 -61.33 -3.74
CA ASP A 145 28.20 -62.66 -4.09
C ASP A 145 27.93 -63.74 -3.03
N SER A 146 27.32 -63.37 -1.90
CA SER A 146 27.07 -64.29 -0.79
C SER A 146 25.68 -64.92 -0.90
N VAL A 147 25.57 -66.24 -0.69
CA VAL A 147 24.28 -66.93 -0.68
C VAL A 147 23.55 -66.59 0.63
N PRO A 148 22.39 -65.90 0.56
CA PRO A 148 21.71 -65.46 1.77
C PRO A 148 20.94 -66.62 2.42
N SER A 149 20.81 -66.57 3.74
CA SER A 149 19.91 -67.44 4.49
C SER A 149 18.44 -67.03 4.25
N PRO A 150 17.47 -67.93 4.46
CA PRO A 150 16.06 -67.60 4.37
C PRO A 150 15.64 -66.45 5.29
N GLU A 151 16.22 -66.39 6.50
CA GLU A 151 15.98 -65.30 7.46
C GLU A 151 16.55 -63.97 6.98
N GLN A 152 17.75 -63.97 6.37
CA GLN A 152 18.33 -62.77 5.78
C GLN A 152 17.46 -62.23 4.65
N LEU A 153 16.96 -63.11 3.77
CA LEU A 153 16.03 -62.74 2.72
C LEU A 153 14.74 -62.18 3.32
N GLN A 154 14.15 -62.82 4.33
CA GLN A 154 12.93 -62.33 4.98
C GLN A 154 13.12 -60.95 5.61
N ASN A 155 14.22 -60.73 6.32
CA ASN A 155 14.55 -59.43 6.91
C ASN A 155 14.75 -58.35 5.83
N PHE A 156 15.36 -58.71 4.70
CA PHE A 156 15.54 -57.78 3.59
C PHE A 156 14.21 -57.42 2.92
N HIS A 157 13.31 -58.39 2.70
CA HIS A 157 11.94 -58.09 2.23
C HIS A 157 11.20 -57.13 3.18
N GLN A 158 11.34 -57.34 4.50
CA GLN A 158 10.73 -56.46 5.50
C GLN A 158 11.33 -55.04 5.44
N HIS A 159 12.65 -54.93 5.28
CA HIS A 159 13.33 -53.65 5.09
C HIS A 159 12.82 -52.88 3.87
N ILE A 160 12.71 -53.55 2.71
CA ILE A 160 12.16 -52.97 1.48
C ILE A 160 10.71 -52.53 1.68
N ALA A 161 9.89 -53.33 2.38
CA ALA A 161 8.51 -52.96 2.69
C ALA A 161 8.42 -51.71 3.57
N ASP A 162 9.31 -51.57 4.56
CA ASP A 162 9.36 -50.41 5.44
C ASP A 162 9.89 -49.17 4.72
N GLN A 163 10.90 -49.30 3.86
CA GLN A 163 11.40 -48.20 3.02
C GLN A 163 10.34 -47.73 2.02
N ASN A 164 9.60 -48.64 1.37
CA ASN A 164 8.49 -48.26 0.49
C ASN A 164 7.40 -47.47 1.24
N ARG A 165 7.05 -47.90 2.46
CA ARG A 165 6.08 -47.17 3.30
C ARG A 165 6.58 -45.76 3.65
N GLU A 166 7.87 -45.62 3.95
CA GLU A 166 8.48 -44.31 4.22
C GLU A 166 8.53 -43.43 2.96
N LYS A 167 8.82 -44.01 1.78
CA LYS A 167 8.73 -43.33 0.49
C LYS A 167 7.33 -42.80 0.23
N GLU A 168 6.31 -43.63 0.37
CA GLU A 168 4.90 -43.21 0.21
C GLU A 168 4.54 -42.06 1.16
N LYS A 169 4.95 -42.17 2.43
CA LYS A 169 4.71 -41.13 3.44
C LYS A 169 5.39 -39.80 3.09
N ARG A 170 6.68 -39.82 2.72
CA ARG A 170 7.41 -38.59 2.36
C ARG A 170 6.93 -37.99 1.07
N TYR A 171 6.54 -38.81 0.09
CA TYR A 171 5.95 -38.34 -1.15
C TYR A 171 4.61 -37.63 -0.90
N ALA A 172 3.74 -38.21 -0.06
CA ALA A 172 2.49 -37.55 0.33
C ALA A 172 2.73 -36.21 1.04
N GLU A 173 3.72 -36.16 1.95
CA GLU A 173 4.11 -34.91 2.63
C GLU A 173 4.69 -33.87 1.65
N PHE A 174 5.55 -34.30 0.73
CA PHE A 174 6.10 -33.46 -0.34
C PHE A 174 4.99 -32.87 -1.22
N MET A 175 4.05 -33.70 -1.67
CA MET A 175 2.95 -33.27 -2.54
C MET A 175 2.04 -32.24 -1.89
N GLU A 176 1.70 -32.44 -0.62
CA GLU A 176 0.89 -31.49 0.12
C GLU A 176 1.64 -30.17 0.34
N LEU A 177 2.91 -30.22 0.73
CA LEU A 177 3.75 -29.03 0.91
C LEU A 177 3.98 -28.29 -0.40
N LYS A 178 4.28 -28.99 -1.51
CA LYS A 178 4.44 -28.41 -2.85
C LYS A 178 3.20 -27.62 -3.24
N LYS A 179 2.02 -28.22 -3.10
CA LYS A 179 0.74 -27.57 -3.40
C LYS A 179 0.54 -26.29 -2.57
N GLN A 180 0.82 -26.33 -1.26
CA GLN A 180 0.69 -25.18 -0.39
C GLN A 180 1.71 -24.08 -0.72
N ILE A 181 2.96 -24.45 -0.98
CA ILE A 181 4.02 -23.54 -1.41
C ILE A 181 3.64 -22.84 -2.72
N THR A 182 3.20 -23.59 -3.74
CA THR A 182 2.76 -23.01 -5.02
C THR A 182 1.63 -22.00 -4.81
N LEU A 183 0.63 -22.34 -3.99
CA LEU A 183 -0.48 -21.44 -3.67
C LEU A 183 0.00 -20.17 -2.96
N HIS A 184 0.90 -20.28 -1.97
CA HIS A 184 1.44 -19.10 -1.28
C HIS A 184 2.32 -18.25 -2.18
N MET A 185 3.12 -18.85 -3.06
CA MET A 185 3.93 -18.11 -4.03
C MET A 185 3.05 -17.35 -5.03
N GLU A 186 1.95 -17.96 -5.49
CA GLU A 186 0.95 -17.30 -6.34
C GLU A 186 0.24 -16.15 -5.60
N GLU A 187 -0.17 -16.35 -4.35
CA GLU A 187 -0.82 -15.30 -3.54
C GLU A 187 0.10 -14.11 -3.26
N LEU A 188 1.40 -14.37 -3.11
CA LEU A 188 2.43 -13.36 -2.88
C LEU A 188 2.96 -12.73 -4.19
N ASP A 189 2.47 -13.18 -5.35
CA ASP A 189 2.99 -12.81 -6.68
C ASP A 189 4.54 -13.00 -6.78
N ARG A 190 5.08 -14.02 -6.11
CA ARG A 190 6.51 -14.32 -6.03
C ARG A 190 6.88 -15.45 -7.00
N ILE A 191 7.97 -15.26 -7.73
CA ILE A 191 8.51 -16.27 -8.64
C ILE A 191 9.63 -17.06 -7.91
N PRO A 192 9.80 -18.37 -8.17
CA PRO A 192 10.95 -19.14 -7.68
C PRO A 192 12.29 -18.53 -8.08
N GLU A 193 13.09 -18.14 -7.09
CA GLU A 193 14.39 -17.49 -7.31
C GLU A 193 15.55 -18.48 -7.12
N THR A 194 15.49 -19.25 -6.02
CA THR A 194 16.54 -20.21 -5.67
C THR A 194 16.45 -21.46 -6.53
N SER A 195 17.57 -22.19 -6.66
CA SER A 195 17.58 -23.48 -7.36
C SER A 195 16.62 -24.48 -6.71
N PHE A 196 16.54 -24.49 -5.38
CA PHE A 196 15.64 -25.36 -4.63
C PHE A 196 14.16 -25.02 -4.85
N GLU A 197 13.80 -23.73 -4.83
CA GLU A 197 12.42 -23.31 -5.14
C GLU A 197 12.01 -23.70 -6.57
N LYS A 198 12.95 -23.59 -7.53
CA LYS A 198 12.71 -23.99 -8.92
C LYS A 198 12.50 -25.49 -9.05
N ASP A 199 13.34 -26.28 -8.38
CA ASP A 199 13.21 -27.73 -8.33
C ASP A 199 11.85 -28.16 -7.75
N VAL A 200 11.44 -27.55 -6.64
CA VAL A 200 10.15 -27.87 -5.99
C VAL A 200 8.94 -27.48 -6.84
N VAL A 201 8.95 -26.29 -7.45
CA VAL A 201 7.75 -25.70 -8.10
C VAL A 201 7.68 -26.01 -9.59
N CYS A 202 8.82 -26.05 -10.29
CA CYS A 202 8.86 -26.09 -11.75
C CYS A 202 9.27 -27.46 -12.32
N GLU A 203 9.99 -28.29 -11.56
CA GLU A 203 10.41 -29.61 -12.04
C GLU A 203 9.37 -30.71 -11.78
N ASP A 204 9.59 -31.86 -12.41
CA ASP A 204 8.70 -33.02 -12.34
C ASP A 204 8.67 -33.61 -10.91
N GLU A 205 7.50 -34.06 -10.47
CA GLU A 205 7.32 -34.57 -9.10
C GLU A 205 8.15 -35.83 -8.80
N ASP A 206 8.49 -36.58 -9.85
CA ASP A 206 9.25 -37.82 -9.78
C ASP A 206 10.77 -37.61 -9.77
N SER A 207 11.27 -36.41 -10.10
CA SER A 207 12.72 -36.10 -10.08
C SER A 207 13.21 -35.62 -8.71
N PHE A 208 12.31 -35.23 -7.82
CA PHE A 208 12.67 -34.68 -6.52
C PHE A 208 13.15 -35.77 -5.53
N CYS A 209 14.37 -35.61 -5.01
CA CYS A 209 14.91 -36.53 -4.00
C CYS A 209 14.20 -36.35 -2.65
N LEU A 210 13.58 -37.43 -2.14
CA LEU A 210 12.84 -37.47 -0.87
C LEU A 210 13.75 -37.68 0.35
N SER A 211 14.91 -37.02 0.34
CA SER A 211 15.86 -37.03 1.45
C SER A 211 15.27 -36.32 2.67
N ARG A 212 15.73 -36.69 3.88
CA ARG A 212 15.28 -36.03 5.12
C ARG A 212 15.60 -34.53 5.12
N ASP A 213 16.75 -34.17 4.56
CA ASP A 213 17.21 -32.78 4.51
C ASP A 213 16.37 -31.97 3.52
N ASN A 214 16.01 -32.54 2.37
CA ASN A 214 15.13 -31.89 1.39
C ASN A 214 13.72 -31.68 1.94
N ILE A 215 13.13 -32.67 2.62
CA ILE A 215 11.82 -32.50 3.27
C ILE A 215 11.88 -31.42 4.37
N THR A 216 13.00 -31.34 5.10
CA THR A 216 13.19 -30.29 6.12
C THR A 216 13.34 -28.91 5.48
N ALA A 217 14.08 -28.79 4.39
CA ALA A 217 14.21 -27.56 3.61
C ALA A 217 12.86 -27.11 3.02
N LEU A 218 12.03 -28.05 2.57
CA LEU A 218 10.69 -27.77 2.06
C LEU A 218 9.77 -27.20 3.15
N LYS A 219 9.79 -27.78 4.35
CA LYS A 219 9.06 -27.25 5.51
C LYS A 219 9.54 -25.86 5.89
N LEU A 220 10.85 -25.63 5.86
CA LEU A 220 11.42 -24.31 6.15
C LEU A 220 10.95 -23.27 5.13
N LEU A 221 10.98 -23.60 3.84
CA LEU A 221 10.49 -22.72 2.76
C LEU A 221 9.00 -22.41 2.96
N PHE A 222 8.19 -23.42 3.28
CA PHE A 222 6.77 -23.23 3.59
C PHE A 222 6.58 -22.25 4.75
N CYS A 223 7.28 -22.44 5.87
CA CYS A 223 7.20 -21.55 7.03
C CYS A 223 7.61 -20.11 6.68
N GLN A 224 8.68 -19.92 5.90
CA GLN A 224 9.11 -18.59 5.44
C GLN A 224 8.03 -17.91 4.59
N LEU A 225 7.33 -18.65 3.73
CA LEU A 225 6.24 -18.10 2.91
C LEU A 225 5.02 -17.76 3.76
N GLU A 226 4.67 -18.58 4.76
CA GLU A 226 3.60 -18.26 5.72
C GLU A 226 3.91 -17.01 6.54
N GLU A 227 5.14 -16.87 7.03
CA GLU A 227 5.60 -15.68 7.77
C GLU A 227 5.48 -14.42 6.90
N LEU A 228 5.99 -14.46 5.67
CA LEU A 228 5.88 -13.34 4.73
C LEU A 228 4.42 -12.98 4.40
N LYS A 229 3.55 -14.00 4.25
CA LYS A 229 2.12 -13.78 4.03
C LYS A 229 1.46 -13.13 5.25
N ALA A 230 1.80 -13.57 6.45
CA ALA A 230 1.28 -12.99 7.69
C ALA A 230 1.75 -11.54 7.88
N GLU A 231 3.01 -11.23 7.57
CA GLU A 231 3.54 -9.86 7.60
C GLU A 231 2.83 -8.95 6.58
N ASN A 232 2.59 -9.44 5.36
CA ASN A 232 1.84 -8.70 4.33
C ASN A 232 0.38 -8.46 4.75
N GLU A 233 -0.29 -9.43 5.37
CA GLU A 233 -1.65 -9.23 5.90
C GLU A 233 -1.65 -8.21 7.03
N ALA A 234 -0.72 -8.31 7.98
CA ALA A 234 -0.63 -7.38 9.11
C ALA A 234 -0.36 -5.94 8.66
N THR A 235 0.50 -5.75 7.66
CA THR A 235 0.75 -4.42 7.08
C THR A 235 -0.46 -3.89 6.31
N CYS A 236 -1.16 -4.73 5.53
CA CYS A 236 -2.41 -4.34 4.87
C CYS A 236 -3.47 -3.94 5.89
N GLU A 237 -3.65 -4.70 6.98
CA GLU A 237 -4.65 -4.41 8.01
C GLU A 237 -4.37 -3.09 8.71
N SER A 238 -3.11 -2.82 9.08
CA SER A 238 -2.70 -1.52 9.64
C SER A 238 -2.99 -0.36 8.69
N LEU A 239 -2.77 -0.53 7.37
CA LEU A 239 -3.12 0.47 6.38
C LEU A 239 -4.64 0.65 6.25
N ARG A 240 -5.43 -0.44 6.27
CA ARG A 240 -6.90 -0.38 6.25
C ARG A 240 -7.44 0.38 7.46
N GLU A 241 -6.93 0.09 8.65
CA GLU A 241 -7.29 0.83 9.87
C GLU A 241 -6.94 2.32 9.75
N ARG A 242 -5.74 2.64 9.22
CA ARG A 242 -5.32 4.03 8.99
C ARG A 242 -6.23 4.75 8.00
N ILE A 243 -6.59 4.10 6.89
CA ILE A 243 -7.51 4.63 5.88
C ILE A 243 -8.87 4.89 6.50
N GLN A 244 -9.42 3.94 7.26
CA GLN A 244 -10.71 4.10 7.93
C GLN A 244 -10.71 5.31 8.88
N GLN A 245 -9.66 5.46 9.69
CA GLN A 245 -9.50 6.62 10.57
C GLN A 245 -9.44 7.94 9.80
N LEU A 246 -8.72 7.97 8.66
CA LEU A 246 -8.61 9.17 7.82
C LEU A 246 -9.94 9.48 7.12
N TRP A 247 -10.64 8.47 6.60
CA TRP A 247 -11.97 8.62 6.01
C TRP A 247 -12.97 9.22 6.98
N ASP A 248 -12.96 8.78 8.24
CA ASP A 248 -13.88 9.29 9.27
C ASP A 248 -13.51 10.71 9.72
N ARG A 249 -12.21 11.03 9.83
CA ARG A 249 -11.75 12.39 10.17
C ARG A 249 -11.97 13.41 9.05
N LEU A 250 -11.75 13.01 7.80
CA LEU A 250 -11.87 13.87 6.61
C LEU A 250 -13.30 13.89 6.04
N GLN A 251 -14.21 13.06 6.58
CA GLN A 251 -15.58 12.92 6.11
C GLN A 251 -15.67 12.60 4.61
N VAL A 252 -14.82 11.67 4.15
CA VAL A 252 -14.79 11.21 2.76
C VAL A 252 -16.12 10.55 2.39
N SER A 253 -16.65 10.90 1.21
CA SER A 253 -17.95 10.44 0.71
C SER A 253 -17.99 8.92 0.54
N GLN A 254 -19.18 8.33 0.68
CA GLN A 254 -19.34 6.88 0.55
C GLN A 254 -18.97 6.38 -0.85
N GLU A 255 -19.22 7.18 -1.89
CA GLU A 255 -18.88 6.88 -3.29
C GLU A 255 -17.35 6.74 -3.48
N GLU A 256 -16.56 7.61 -2.84
CA GLU A 256 -15.09 7.52 -2.85
C GLU A 256 -14.58 6.33 -2.05
N ARG A 257 -15.22 6.00 -0.91
CA ARG A 257 -14.88 4.81 -0.12
C ARG A 257 -15.12 3.54 -0.93
N GLU A 258 -16.24 3.47 -1.65
CA GLU A 258 -16.63 2.32 -2.45
C GLU A 258 -15.67 2.02 -3.61
N ALA A 259 -15.00 3.04 -4.15
CA ALA A 259 -14.00 2.87 -5.20
C ALA A 259 -12.79 2.03 -4.75
N LEU A 260 -12.49 1.98 -3.44
CA LEU A 260 -11.37 1.21 -2.88
C LEU A 260 -11.78 -0.20 -2.44
N ASN A 261 -13.07 -0.56 -2.46
CA ASN A 261 -13.56 -1.84 -1.92
C ASN A 261 -12.87 -3.07 -2.53
N GLU A 262 -12.51 -3.03 -3.82
CA GLU A 262 -11.76 -4.11 -4.48
C GLU A 262 -10.43 -4.42 -3.77
N HIS A 263 -9.78 -3.39 -3.23
CA HIS A 263 -8.47 -3.47 -2.59
C HIS A 263 -8.51 -3.68 -1.07
N LEU A 264 -9.68 -3.57 -0.45
CA LEU A 264 -9.85 -3.76 1.00
C LEU A 264 -9.97 -5.22 1.43
N VAL A 265 -10.19 -6.14 0.49
CA VAL A 265 -10.51 -7.55 0.82
C VAL A 265 -9.30 -8.47 0.76
N SER A 266 -8.33 -8.18 -0.10
CA SER A 266 -7.17 -9.06 -0.31
C SER A 266 -5.86 -8.36 0.01
N SER A 267 -4.83 -9.15 0.32
CA SER A 267 -3.53 -8.65 0.80
C SER A 267 -2.38 -8.99 -0.15
N ARG A 268 -2.73 -9.22 -1.41
CA ARG A 268 -1.75 -9.33 -2.50
C ARG A 268 -0.99 -8.00 -2.68
N LYS A 269 0.15 -8.08 -3.36
CA LYS A 269 1.02 -6.93 -3.62
C LYS A 269 0.30 -5.74 -4.24
N ARG A 270 -0.56 -5.97 -5.25
CA ARG A 270 -1.37 -4.91 -5.88
C ARG A 270 -2.26 -4.16 -4.88
N ASN A 271 -2.81 -4.85 -3.88
CA ASN A 271 -3.65 -4.21 -2.87
C ASN A 271 -2.81 -3.42 -1.89
N LEU A 272 -1.67 -3.97 -1.44
CA LEU A 272 -0.74 -3.24 -0.58
C LEU A 272 -0.34 -1.90 -1.22
N GLU A 273 0.03 -1.91 -2.50
CA GLU A 273 0.36 -0.70 -3.27
C GLU A 273 -0.83 0.27 -3.36
N ALA A 274 -2.04 -0.23 -3.60
CA ALA A 274 -3.25 0.58 -3.64
C ALA A 274 -3.60 1.22 -2.27
N LEU A 275 -3.47 0.46 -1.18
CA LEU A 275 -3.70 0.95 0.18
C LEU A 275 -2.67 2.02 0.57
N GLN A 276 -1.40 1.81 0.23
CA GLN A 276 -0.35 2.81 0.45
C GLN A 276 -0.62 4.11 -0.33
N ALA A 277 -1.00 3.99 -1.59
CA ALA A 277 -1.35 5.13 -2.43
C ALA A 277 -2.56 5.90 -1.86
N GLU A 278 -3.58 5.20 -1.36
CA GLU A 278 -4.73 5.85 -0.74
C GLU A 278 -4.35 6.56 0.57
N VAL A 279 -3.54 5.94 1.44
CA VAL A 279 -3.05 6.60 2.66
C VAL A 279 -2.31 7.89 2.30
N GLN A 280 -1.41 7.85 1.30
CA GLN A 280 -0.69 9.05 0.84
C GLN A 280 -1.65 10.12 0.32
N ARG A 281 -2.64 9.74 -0.50
CA ARG A 281 -3.65 10.65 -1.02
C ARG A 281 -4.46 11.31 0.10
N LEU A 282 -4.86 10.56 1.10
CA LEU A 282 -5.65 11.05 2.24
C LEU A 282 -4.81 11.95 3.17
N GLU A 283 -3.54 11.64 3.39
CA GLU A 283 -2.63 12.50 4.17
C GLU A 283 -2.39 13.84 3.46
N GLU A 284 -2.23 13.82 2.13
CA GLU A 284 -2.13 15.03 1.31
C GLU A 284 -3.43 15.85 1.37
N LEU A 285 -4.59 15.19 1.27
CA LEU A 285 -5.89 15.85 1.43
C LEU A 285 -6.05 16.49 2.83
N LYS A 286 -5.59 15.80 3.89
CA LYS A 286 -5.56 16.35 5.25
C LYS A 286 -4.70 17.61 5.32
N LEU A 287 -3.51 17.58 4.72
CA LEU A 287 -2.60 18.72 4.69
C LEU A 287 -3.20 19.91 3.93
N GLN A 288 -3.83 19.65 2.78
CA GLN A 288 -4.52 20.68 1.99
C GLN A 288 -5.69 21.30 2.76
N ASN A 289 -6.47 20.49 3.49
CA ASN A 289 -7.54 21.01 4.35
C ASN A 289 -6.98 21.89 5.48
N ILE A 290 -5.92 21.47 6.17
CA ILE A 290 -5.25 22.27 7.20
C ILE A 290 -4.78 23.61 6.63
N ARG A 291 -4.17 23.60 5.44
CA ARG A 291 -3.73 24.81 4.74
C ARG A 291 -4.89 25.75 4.45
N ASN A 292 -5.95 25.24 3.82
CA ASN A 292 -7.12 26.05 3.46
C ASN A 292 -7.78 26.68 4.69
N VAL A 293 -7.93 25.93 5.78
CA VAL A 293 -8.49 26.45 7.04
C VAL A 293 -7.56 27.48 7.67
N THR A 294 -6.26 27.21 7.70
CA THR A 294 -5.26 28.15 8.24
C THR A 294 -5.27 29.47 7.45
N ASP A 295 -5.31 29.42 6.12
CA ASP A 295 -5.36 30.61 5.27
C ASP A 295 -6.66 31.40 5.43
N ALA A 296 -7.79 30.71 5.65
CA ALA A 296 -9.06 31.36 6.00
C ALA A 296 -8.96 32.07 7.36
N ILE A 297 -8.38 31.42 8.38
CA ILE A 297 -8.15 32.04 9.69
C ILE A 297 -7.17 33.21 9.58
N ARG A 298 -6.09 33.11 8.81
CA ARG A 298 -5.16 34.22 8.54
C ARG A 298 -5.87 35.41 7.94
N SER A 299 -6.78 35.17 6.99
CA SER A 299 -7.62 36.22 6.40
C SER A 299 -8.53 36.87 7.46
N GLU A 300 -9.12 36.09 8.37
CA GLU A 300 -9.89 36.62 9.50
C GLU A 300 -9.02 37.42 10.47
N ILE A 301 -7.83 36.92 10.83
CA ILE A 301 -6.84 37.59 11.69
C ILE A 301 -6.49 38.94 11.08
N ALA A 302 -6.21 39.02 9.78
CA ALA A 302 -5.91 40.28 9.09
C ALA A 302 -7.06 41.30 9.23
N VAL A 303 -8.31 40.86 9.07
CA VAL A 303 -9.49 41.70 9.27
C VAL A 303 -9.59 42.20 10.71
N PHE A 304 -9.32 41.35 11.71
CA PHE A 304 -9.33 41.76 13.11
C PHE A 304 -8.16 42.67 13.48
N TRP A 305 -6.97 42.46 12.91
CA TRP A 305 -5.85 43.39 13.04
C TRP A 305 -6.17 44.79 12.50
N GLU A 306 -6.91 44.88 11.39
CA GLU A 306 -7.41 46.17 10.88
C GLU A 306 -8.46 46.77 11.80
N LYS A 307 -9.47 46.00 12.23
CA LYS A 307 -10.53 46.47 13.13
C LYS A 307 -10.01 46.97 14.49
N CYS A 308 -8.94 46.35 14.99
CA CYS A 308 -8.31 46.72 16.25
C CYS A 308 -7.12 47.69 16.08
N PHE A 309 -6.85 48.16 14.86
CA PHE A 309 -5.76 49.10 14.55
C PHE A 309 -4.35 48.63 14.99
N PHE A 310 -4.06 47.34 14.84
CA PHE A 310 -2.76 46.76 15.18
C PHE A 310 -1.65 47.34 14.31
N SER A 311 -0.53 47.73 14.93
CA SER A 311 0.67 48.23 14.25
C SER A 311 1.40 47.11 13.49
N ALA A 312 2.29 47.48 12.56
CA ALA A 312 3.11 46.50 11.83
C ALA A 312 3.91 45.59 12.78
N ASP A 313 4.53 46.17 13.81
CA ASP A 313 5.34 45.42 14.79
C ASP A 313 4.48 44.44 15.60
N GLN A 314 3.25 44.83 15.97
CA GLN A 314 2.32 43.96 16.70
C GLN A 314 1.84 42.78 15.84
N ARG A 315 1.65 43.00 14.54
CA ARG A 315 1.33 41.93 13.59
C ARG A 315 2.51 40.98 13.41
N GLN A 316 3.73 41.51 13.31
CA GLN A 316 4.95 40.72 13.20
C GLN A 316 5.27 39.91 14.46
N ALA A 317 4.81 40.34 15.63
CA ALA A 317 5.00 39.60 16.88
C ALA A 317 4.36 38.19 16.86
N PHE A 318 3.31 37.98 16.07
CA PHE A 318 2.74 36.65 15.83
C PHE A 318 3.47 35.96 14.67
N ALA A 319 4.69 35.49 14.93
CA ALA A 319 5.54 34.80 13.95
C ALA A 319 4.86 33.61 13.22
N PRO A 320 3.99 32.79 13.86
CA PRO A 320 3.31 31.68 13.17
C PRO A 320 2.47 32.11 11.96
N TYR A 321 2.04 33.37 11.88
CA TYR A 321 1.30 33.91 10.72
C TYR A 321 2.06 33.76 9.40
N PHE A 322 3.39 33.80 9.43
CA PHE A 322 4.24 33.79 8.24
C PHE A 322 4.86 32.40 7.94
N SER A 323 4.51 31.39 8.74
CA SER A 323 5.01 30.02 8.53
C SER A 323 4.34 29.37 7.31
N GLU A 324 5.10 28.69 6.45
CA GLU A 324 4.56 27.86 5.37
C GLU A 324 4.50 26.37 5.75
N ASP A 325 4.92 26.03 6.98
CA ASP A 325 4.96 24.66 7.49
C ASP A 325 3.59 24.27 8.07
N PHE A 326 2.66 23.91 7.18
CA PHE A 326 1.30 23.53 7.56
C PHE A 326 1.27 22.21 8.33
N ASN A 327 0.80 22.26 9.58
CA ASN A 327 0.56 21.10 10.42
C ASN A 327 -0.58 21.39 11.41
N GLU A 328 -1.03 20.37 12.15
CA GLU A 328 -2.14 20.51 13.10
C GLU A 328 -1.80 21.50 14.25
N GLU A 329 -0.52 21.60 14.64
CA GLU A 329 -0.06 22.54 15.67
C GLU A 329 -0.16 24.01 15.20
N LEU A 330 0.24 24.29 13.96
CA LEU A 330 0.14 25.60 13.34
C LEU A 330 -1.32 26.05 13.27
N LEU A 331 -2.22 25.15 12.88
CA LEU A 331 -3.65 25.44 12.85
C LEU A 331 -4.17 25.78 14.25
N ALA A 332 -3.82 25.00 15.28
CA ALA A 332 -4.23 25.27 16.66
C ALA A 332 -3.72 26.63 17.18
N LEU A 333 -2.50 27.04 16.81
CA LEU A 333 -1.97 28.37 17.14
C LEU A 333 -2.78 29.49 16.47
N HIS A 334 -3.18 29.31 15.21
CA HIS A 334 -4.01 30.29 14.50
C HIS A 334 -5.43 30.37 15.09
N ASP A 335 -6.03 29.23 15.44
CA ASP A 335 -7.33 29.16 16.11
C ASP A 335 -7.31 29.87 17.47
N ALA A 336 -6.27 29.65 18.27
CA ALA A 336 -6.11 30.34 19.55
C ALA A 336 -5.92 31.86 19.36
N GLU A 337 -5.13 32.28 18.36
CA GLU A 337 -4.89 33.69 18.09
C GLU A 337 -6.14 34.41 17.59
N ILE A 338 -6.90 33.82 16.66
CA ILE A 338 -8.15 34.43 16.20
C ILE A 338 -9.18 34.52 17.32
N GLN A 339 -9.25 33.53 18.21
CA GLN A 339 -10.12 33.60 19.40
C GLN A 339 -9.69 34.72 20.34
N ARG A 340 -8.38 34.85 20.61
CA ARG A 340 -7.82 35.94 21.43
C ARG A 340 -8.14 37.31 20.83
N LEU A 341 -7.98 37.48 19.52
CA LEU A 341 -8.29 38.73 18.82
C LEU A 341 -9.79 39.04 18.82
N LYS A 342 -10.65 38.04 18.61
CA LYS A 342 -12.12 38.18 18.70
C LYS A 342 -12.53 38.63 20.09
N GLN A 343 -11.99 38.00 21.13
CA GLN A 343 -12.27 38.39 22.53
C GLN A 343 -11.79 39.82 22.79
N HIS A 344 -10.55 40.14 22.40
CA HIS A 344 -10.00 41.48 22.57
C HIS A 344 -10.82 42.55 21.85
N TYR A 345 -11.34 42.25 20.67
CA TYR A 345 -12.25 43.16 19.95
C TYR A 345 -13.58 43.33 20.68
N GLU A 346 -14.20 42.25 21.14
CA GLU A 346 -15.50 42.33 21.83
C GLU A 346 -15.41 43.07 23.16
N ASP A 347 -14.37 42.83 23.96
CA ASP A 347 -14.13 43.51 25.24
C ASP A 347 -14.01 45.03 25.06
N HIS A 348 -13.46 45.48 23.93
CA HIS A 348 -13.15 46.88 23.65
C HIS A 348 -13.92 47.43 22.45
N ARG A 349 -15.04 46.79 22.10
CA ARG A 349 -15.77 47.05 20.86
C ARG A 349 -16.22 48.50 20.72
N GLU A 350 -16.67 49.10 21.81
CA GLU A 350 -17.15 50.49 21.81
C GLU A 350 -16.04 51.49 21.51
N LEU A 351 -14.82 51.25 22.00
CA LEU A 351 -13.64 52.06 21.73
C LEU A 351 -13.26 51.97 20.26
N PHE A 352 -13.09 50.76 19.74
CA PHE A 352 -12.72 50.56 18.34
C PHE A 352 -13.78 51.10 17.37
N GLN A 353 -15.07 50.89 17.65
CA GLN A 353 -16.14 51.48 16.84
C GLN A 353 -16.15 53.01 16.94
N GLY A 354 -15.83 53.57 18.11
CA GLY A 354 -15.70 55.01 18.29
C GLY A 354 -14.57 55.59 17.44
N VAL A 355 -13.38 54.96 17.46
CA VAL A 355 -12.22 55.33 16.66
C VAL A 355 -12.55 55.25 15.16
N ASN A 356 -13.15 54.15 14.71
CA ASN A 356 -13.54 54.00 13.31
C ASN A 356 -14.59 55.05 12.88
N LYS A 357 -15.59 55.34 13.72
CA LYS A 357 -16.55 56.44 13.48
C LYS A 357 -15.86 57.80 13.40
N TRP A 358 -14.83 58.03 14.20
CA TRP A 358 -14.05 59.26 14.12
C TRP A 358 -13.30 59.34 12.80
N GLU A 359 -12.62 58.27 12.37
CA GLU A 359 -11.90 58.21 11.09
C GLU A 359 -12.84 58.41 9.89
N GLU A 360 -14.03 57.78 9.90
CA GLU A 360 -15.06 57.96 8.87
C GLU A 360 -15.55 59.42 8.80
N ASN A 361 -15.86 60.02 9.95
CA ASN A 361 -16.28 61.42 10.03
C ASN A 361 -15.16 62.38 9.60
N TRP A 362 -13.91 62.05 9.93
CA TRP A 362 -12.74 62.83 9.55
C TRP A 362 -12.47 62.76 8.04
N ARG A 363 -12.52 61.56 7.44
CA ARG A 363 -12.45 61.40 5.97
C ARG A 363 -13.55 62.16 5.26
N LEU A 364 -14.79 62.04 5.74
CA LEU A 364 -15.93 62.77 5.16
C LEU A 364 -15.74 64.29 5.29
N PHE A 365 -15.20 64.77 6.41
CA PHE A 365 -14.87 66.17 6.62
C PHE A 365 -13.80 66.65 5.63
N LEU A 366 -12.71 65.91 5.44
CA LEU A 366 -11.66 66.23 4.46
C LEU A 366 -12.20 66.24 3.02
N ASP A 367 -13.06 65.29 2.66
CA ASP A 367 -13.69 65.24 1.34
C ASP A 367 -14.60 66.46 1.09
N LEU A 368 -15.34 66.90 2.11
CA LEU A 368 -16.15 68.12 2.04
C LEU A 368 -15.29 69.39 1.96
N GLU A 369 -14.14 69.44 2.63
CA GLU A 369 -13.17 70.54 2.53
C GLU A 369 -12.51 70.61 1.14
N LYS A 370 -12.13 69.46 0.56
CA LYS A 370 -11.64 69.36 -0.82
C LYS A 370 -12.69 69.85 -1.81
N LYS A 371 -13.93 69.36 -1.69
CA LYS A 371 -15.06 69.82 -2.50
C LYS A 371 -15.33 71.32 -2.34
N ALA A 372 -15.19 71.87 -1.13
CA ALA A 372 -15.36 73.30 -0.86
C ALA A 372 -14.26 74.18 -1.50
N THR A 373 -13.08 73.60 -1.76
CA THR A 373 -11.92 74.28 -2.33
C THR A 373 -11.93 74.28 -3.87
N ASP A 374 -12.76 73.45 -4.50
CA ASP A 374 -12.89 73.32 -5.95
C ASP A 374 -13.59 74.54 -6.61
N PRO A 375 -12.93 75.26 -7.55
CA PRO A 375 -13.54 76.38 -8.28
C PRO A 375 -14.76 76.02 -9.15
N THR A 376 -14.88 74.76 -9.59
CA THR A 376 -15.97 74.30 -10.47
C THR A 376 -17.29 74.03 -9.72
N ARG A 377 -17.25 74.09 -8.38
CA ARG A 377 -18.35 73.79 -7.45
C ARG A 377 -19.63 74.62 -7.66
N PHE A 378 -19.51 75.83 -8.21
CA PHE A 378 -20.65 76.75 -8.41
C PHE A 378 -21.57 76.40 -9.59
N THR A 379 -21.27 75.34 -10.35
CA THR A 379 -22.09 74.87 -11.48
C THR A 379 -23.30 74.02 -11.05
N ASN A 380 -23.37 73.64 -9.77
CA ASN A 380 -24.44 72.80 -9.23
C ASN A 380 -25.67 73.62 -8.79
N ARG A 381 -26.74 73.60 -9.61
CA ARG A 381 -28.08 74.11 -9.23
C ARG A 381 -28.79 73.12 -8.29
N GLY A 382 -29.38 73.60 -7.18
CA GLY A 382 -30.29 72.78 -6.34
C GLY A 382 -30.02 72.72 -4.84
N GLY A 383 -29.31 73.69 -4.24
CA GLY A 383 -29.14 73.77 -2.78
C GLY A 383 -28.17 72.75 -2.16
N ASN A 384 -27.46 71.97 -2.98
CA ASN A 384 -26.48 70.99 -2.52
C ASN A 384 -25.30 71.65 -1.77
N LEU A 385 -24.87 72.84 -2.23
CA LEU A 385 -23.82 73.64 -1.59
C LEU A 385 -24.10 73.93 -0.11
N LEU A 386 -25.37 74.24 0.20
CA LEU A 386 -25.83 74.55 1.55
C LEU A 386 -25.93 73.28 2.40
N LYS A 387 -26.30 72.14 1.80
CA LYS A 387 -26.32 70.83 2.48
C LYS A 387 -24.92 70.39 2.84
N GLU A 388 -23.96 70.48 1.91
CA GLU A 388 -22.54 70.19 2.15
C GLU A 388 -21.96 71.10 3.24
N GLU A 389 -22.24 72.40 3.19
CA GLU A 389 -21.78 73.36 4.21
C GLU A 389 -22.41 73.09 5.58
N LYS A 390 -23.71 72.75 5.61
CA LYS A 390 -24.41 72.35 6.84
C LYS A 390 -23.80 71.08 7.43
N GLN A 391 -23.58 70.06 6.59
CA GLN A 391 -22.94 68.80 6.98
C GLN A 391 -21.50 69.03 7.47
N ARG A 392 -20.73 69.89 6.80
CA ARG A 392 -19.38 70.29 7.23
C ARG A 392 -19.40 70.99 8.59
N SER A 393 -20.31 71.95 8.79
CA SER A 393 -20.47 72.65 10.07
C SER A 393 -20.90 71.70 11.19
N GLU A 394 -21.73 70.71 10.87
CA GLU A 394 -22.15 69.65 11.78
C GLU A 394 -21.01 68.71 12.14
N LEU A 395 -20.22 68.24 11.16
CA LEU A 395 -19.00 67.45 11.40
C LEU A 395 -17.95 68.22 12.20
N HIS A 396 -17.74 69.51 11.91
CA HIS A 396 -16.83 70.37 12.69
C HIS A 396 -17.29 70.53 14.15
N LYS A 397 -18.59 70.38 14.46
CA LYS A 397 -19.11 70.39 15.83
C LYS A 397 -19.11 69.00 16.46
N ASN A 398 -19.29 67.95 15.66
CA ASN A 398 -19.42 66.58 16.13
C ASN A 398 -18.06 65.89 16.33
N LEU A 399 -17.05 66.20 15.51
CA LEU A 399 -15.69 65.68 15.65
C LEU A 399 -15.09 66.00 17.03
N PRO A 400 -15.06 67.26 17.53
CA PRO A 400 -14.57 67.54 18.88
C PRO A 400 -15.39 66.89 20.00
N LYS A 401 -16.69 66.67 19.79
CA LYS A 401 -17.55 65.96 20.77
C LYS A 401 -17.22 64.48 20.81
N LEU A 402 -16.96 63.88 19.65
CA LEU A 402 -16.56 62.49 19.52
C LEU A 402 -15.16 62.28 20.08
N GLU A 403 -14.22 63.19 19.81
CA GLU A 403 -12.87 63.21 20.39
C GLU A 403 -12.91 63.28 21.91
N LYS A 404 -13.73 64.17 22.49
CA LYS A 404 -13.90 64.26 23.94
C LYS A 404 -14.48 62.98 24.52
N LYS A 405 -15.52 62.42 23.89
CA LYS A 405 -16.13 61.16 24.34
C LYS A 405 -15.12 60.00 24.28
N LEU A 406 -14.36 59.90 23.18
CA LEU A 406 -13.33 58.89 23.00
C LEU A 406 -12.20 59.07 24.00
N LYS A 407 -11.79 60.31 24.29
CA LYS A 407 -10.82 60.60 25.35
C LYS A 407 -11.29 60.07 26.69
N ASP A 408 -12.52 60.39 27.11
CA ASP A 408 -13.05 59.92 28.40
C ASP A 408 -13.11 58.38 28.45
N GLN A 409 -13.45 57.71 27.34
CA GLN A 409 -13.48 56.25 27.24
C GLN A 409 -12.07 55.62 27.24
N ILE A 410 -11.10 56.23 26.55
CA ILE A 410 -9.71 55.77 26.50
C ILE A 410 -9.04 55.97 27.86
N ASP A 411 -9.22 57.12 28.50
CA ASP A 411 -8.66 57.39 29.83
C ASP A 411 -9.19 56.39 30.87
N ALA A 412 -10.49 56.06 30.82
CA ALA A 412 -11.07 55.01 31.66
C ALA A 412 -10.41 53.64 31.39
N TRP A 413 -10.23 53.29 30.11
CA TRP A 413 -9.61 52.04 29.70
C TRP A 413 -8.14 51.91 30.09
N GLU A 414 -7.34 52.96 29.89
CA GLU A 414 -5.91 52.96 30.27
C GLU A 414 -5.73 52.79 31.78
N ASN A 415 -6.65 53.34 32.58
CA ASN A 415 -6.69 53.16 34.03
C ASN A 415 -7.10 51.73 34.44
N GLU A 416 -8.00 51.09 33.70
CA GLU A 416 -8.45 49.71 33.97
C GLU A 416 -7.41 48.66 33.55
N GLN A 417 -6.75 48.85 32.40
CA GLN A 417 -5.83 47.87 31.82
C GLN A 417 -4.36 48.13 32.16
N GLY A 418 -4.02 49.31 32.67
CA GLY A 418 -2.65 49.69 33.02
C GLY A 418 -1.70 49.75 31.82
N ARG A 419 -2.23 49.90 30.61
CA ARG A 419 -1.49 49.98 29.34
C ARG A 419 -2.01 51.13 28.49
N GLU A 420 -1.16 51.67 27.63
CA GLU A 420 -1.52 52.78 26.74
C GLU A 420 -2.34 52.30 25.54
N PHE A 421 -3.36 53.06 25.14
CA PHE A 421 -4.20 52.76 23.98
C PHE A 421 -3.55 53.30 22.71
N LEU A 422 -3.03 52.38 21.89
CA LEU A 422 -2.31 52.71 20.67
C LEU A 422 -3.16 52.37 19.44
N VAL A 423 -3.27 53.30 18.51
CA VAL A 423 -3.88 53.14 17.19
C VAL A 423 -2.75 53.22 16.17
N ASN A 424 -2.49 52.12 15.44
CA ASN A 424 -1.36 51.99 14.51
C ASN A 424 0.01 52.31 15.13
N GLY A 425 0.18 52.05 16.43
CA GLY A 425 1.42 52.29 17.17
C GLY A 425 1.59 53.70 17.75
N GLN A 426 0.60 54.59 17.64
CA GLN A 426 0.61 55.93 18.23
C GLN A 426 -0.60 56.13 19.14
N LYS A 427 -0.49 56.97 20.18
CA LYS A 427 -1.64 57.35 21.02
C LYS A 427 -2.72 58.02 20.16
N PHE A 428 -3.97 57.56 20.30
CA PHE A 428 -5.08 58.07 19.49
C PHE A 428 -5.20 59.60 19.50
N LEU A 429 -5.07 60.24 20.68
CA LEU A 429 -5.15 61.70 20.79
C LEU A 429 -3.99 62.43 20.11
N GLN A 430 -2.79 61.83 20.08
CA GLN A 430 -1.66 62.39 19.35
C GLN A 430 -1.89 62.29 17.83
N TYR A 431 -2.40 61.14 17.37
CA TYR A 431 -2.79 60.95 15.97
C TYR A 431 -3.86 61.97 15.54
N VAL A 432 -4.93 62.14 16.33
CA VAL A 432 -5.98 63.14 16.08
C VAL A 432 -5.41 64.55 16.00
N ALA A 433 -4.55 64.94 16.95
CA ALA A 433 -3.92 66.26 16.96
C ALA A 433 -3.04 66.48 15.71
N GLN A 434 -2.27 65.47 15.32
CA GLN A 434 -1.44 65.50 14.11
C GLN A 434 -2.30 65.65 12.84
N GLN A 435 -3.44 64.95 12.75
CA GLN A 435 -4.35 65.09 11.62
C GLN A 435 -4.93 66.51 11.52
N TRP A 436 -5.33 67.10 12.65
CA TRP A 436 -5.79 68.49 12.69
C TRP A 436 -4.69 69.48 12.30
N GLU A 437 -3.45 69.27 12.78
CA GLU A 437 -2.29 70.10 12.45
C GLU A 437 -1.94 70.03 10.96
N LEU A 438 -1.89 68.83 10.38
CA LEU A 438 -1.67 68.64 8.94
C LEU A 438 -2.73 69.37 8.10
N HIS A 439 -4.00 69.27 8.49
CA HIS A 439 -5.08 69.98 7.81
C HIS A 439 -4.95 71.51 7.95
N GLN A 440 -4.55 72.03 9.12
CA GLN A 440 -4.30 73.47 9.29
C GLN A 440 -3.13 73.93 8.41
N MET A 441 -2.03 73.19 8.42
CA MET A 441 -0.85 73.46 7.59
C MET A 441 -1.20 73.44 6.10
N GLU A 442 -2.00 72.47 5.64
CA GLU A 442 -2.49 72.42 4.26
C GLU A 442 -3.34 73.66 3.93
N LYS A 443 -4.26 74.06 4.83
CA LYS A 443 -5.05 75.29 4.63
C LYS A 443 -4.19 76.55 4.63
N GLU A 444 -3.16 76.62 5.44
CA GLU A 444 -2.20 77.72 5.47
C GLU A 444 -1.35 77.76 4.20
N GLN A 445 -0.87 76.62 3.71
CA GLN A 445 -0.16 76.52 2.43
C GLN A 445 -1.07 76.94 1.27
N VAL A 446 -2.33 76.49 1.24
CA VAL A 446 -3.31 76.91 0.22
C VAL A 446 -3.57 78.41 0.31
N LYS A 447 -3.67 78.99 1.51
CA LYS A 447 -3.79 80.45 1.70
C LYS A 447 -2.55 81.18 1.21
N LEU A 448 -1.35 80.70 1.52
CA LEU A 448 -0.08 81.30 1.12
C LEU A 448 0.12 81.20 -0.40
N GLN A 449 -0.21 80.06 -1.01
CA GLN A 449 -0.22 79.90 -2.46
C GLN A 449 -1.22 80.84 -3.13
N ARG A 450 -2.41 81.03 -2.55
CA ARG A 450 -3.38 82.04 -3.03
C ARG A 450 -2.83 83.46 -2.88
N HIS A 451 -2.14 83.77 -1.79
CA HIS A 451 -1.52 85.07 -1.57
C HIS A 451 -0.36 85.32 -2.54
N LEU A 452 0.50 84.33 -2.78
CA LEU A 452 1.57 84.38 -3.78
C LEU A 452 1.02 84.51 -5.20
N LYS A 453 -0.04 83.77 -5.55
CA LYS A 453 -0.73 83.93 -6.84
C LYS A 453 -1.32 85.33 -6.98
N LYS A 454 -1.93 85.87 -5.93
CA LYS A 454 -2.40 87.27 -5.90
C LYS A 454 -1.25 88.27 -6.00
N SER A 455 -0.14 88.05 -5.29
CA SER A 455 1.05 88.92 -5.30
C SER A 455 1.68 88.95 -6.68
N LYS A 456 1.90 87.78 -7.30
CA LYS A 456 2.38 87.63 -8.68
C LYS A 456 1.42 88.28 -9.68
N GLN A 457 0.11 88.13 -9.49
CA GLN A 457 -0.88 88.81 -10.31
C GLN A 457 -0.81 90.33 -10.16
N THR A 458 -0.67 90.86 -8.94
CA THR A 458 -0.44 92.30 -8.73
C THR A 458 0.91 92.79 -9.26
N GLU A 459 1.97 91.98 -9.19
CA GLU A 459 3.27 92.30 -9.77
C GLU A 459 3.20 92.33 -11.31
N GLU A 460 2.55 91.35 -11.95
CA GLU A 460 2.25 91.35 -13.38
C GLU A 460 1.36 92.56 -13.77
N ASP A 461 0.33 92.87 -12.99
CA ASP A 461 -0.56 94.02 -13.22
C ASP A 461 0.18 95.37 -13.05
N MET A 462 1.22 95.44 -12.20
CA MET A 462 2.09 96.61 -12.07
C MET A 462 3.14 96.71 -13.20
N LEU A 463 3.61 95.57 -13.73
CA LEU A 463 4.60 95.52 -14.81
C LEU A 463 3.98 95.78 -16.20
N TYR A 464 2.73 95.37 -16.41
CA TYR A 464 2.04 95.43 -17.71
C TYR A 464 0.82 96.37 -17.73
N GLY A 465 0.44 96.97 -16.60
CA GLY A 465 -0.70 97.88 -16.49
C GLY A 465 -2.04 97.13 -16.44
N THR A 466 -2.90 97.53 -15.51
CA THR A 466 -4.21 96.88 -15.27
C THR A 466 -5.16 97.13 -16.45
N ALA A 467 -5.53 96.08 -17.19
CA ALA A 467 -6.56 96.18 -18.22
C ALA A 467 -7.95 96.37 -17.57
N VAL A 468 -8.38 97.63 -17.46
CA VAL A 468 -9.73 98.00 -17.02
C VAL A 468 -10.76 97.42 -17.99
N ARG A 469 -11.53 96.41 -17.56
CA ARG A 469 -12.78 96.00 -18.23
C ARG A 469 -13.99 96.45 -17.44
N THR A 470 -14.62 97.50 -17.94
CA THR A 470 -15.90 98.07 -17.53
C THR A 470 -17.07 97.09 -17.80
N PRO A 471 -18.10 97.02 -16.93
CA PRO A 471 -19.34 96.30 -17.23
C PRO A 471 -20.36 97.21 -17.92
N THR A 472 -20.72 96.86 -19.16
CA THR A 472 -21.71 97.56 -19.97
C THR A 472 -23.15 97.25 -19.50
N LYS A 473 -23.91 98.33 -19.26
CA LYS A 473 -25.33 98.38 -18.93
C LYS A 473 -26.23 97.69 -19.97
N ARG A 474 -27.33 97.07 -19.50
CA ARG A 474 -28.64 97.13 -20.16
C ARG A 474 -29.72 97.51 -19.16
N ARG A 475 -30.37 98.66 -19.41
CA ARG A 475 -31.57 99.19 -18.73
C ARG A 475 -32.82 98.55 -19.35
N PHE A 476 -33.80 98.25 -18.51
CA PHE A 476 -35.23 98.41 -18.82
C PHE A 476 -35.91 99.09 -17.63
N LEU A 477 -36.83 100.02 -17.93
CA LEU A 477 -37.49 100.96 -17.02
C LEU A 477 -38.99 100.64 -16.88
N GLY A 478 -39.54 100.94 -15.70
CA GLY A 478 -40.96 101.21 -15.42
C GLY A 478 -41.51 100.32 -14.29
N THR A 479 -42.02 100.78 -13.14
CA THR A 479 -42.40 102.12 -12.61
C THR A 479 -42.44 102.06 -11.06
N PRO A 480 -42.45 103.21 -10.35
CA PRO A 480 -42.00 103.32 -8.96
C PRO A 480 -43.13 103.46 -7.93
N THR A 481 -42.86 103.07 -6.67
CA THR A 481 -43.60 103.62 -5.52
C THR A 481 -42.74 103.77 -4.26
N SER A 482 -42.64 105.03 -3.85
CA SER A 482 -42.55 105.58 -2.48
C SER A 482 -41.38 105.21 -1.55
N ASN A 483 -40.33 106.02 -1.64
CA ASN A 483 -39.77 106.85 -0.56
C ASN A 483 -40.08 106.48 0.91
N LYS A 484 -39.02 106.16 1.66
CA LYS A 484 -38.62 106.91 2.86
C LYS A 484 -37.19 106.57 3.27
N ALA A 485 -36.25 107.44 2.89
CA ALA A 485 -34.97 107.59 3.57
C ALA A 485 -35.01 108.88 4.41
N ARG A 486 -34.65 108.74 5.69
CA ARG A 486 -34.22 109.79 6.64
C ARG A 486 -33.41 109.00 7.68
N LYS A 487 -32.18 109.32 8.07
CA LYS A 487 -31.27 110.44 7.82
C LYS A 487 -29.85 109.89 8.05
N PHE A 488 -28.90 110.34 7.24
CA PHE A 488 -27.49 110.38 7.64
C PHE A 488 -27.33 111.32 8.83
N ASN A 489 -26.50 110.95 9.79
CA ASN A 489 -25.58 111.87 10.44
C ASN A 489 -24.24 111.14 10.54
N ALA A 490 -23.31 111.56 9.69
CA ALA A 490 -21.89 111.33 9.87
C ALA A 490 -21.34 112.52 10.67
N THR A 491 -20.65 112.23 11.77
CA THR A 491 -19.57 113.10 12.25
C THR A 491 -18.42 112.21 12.67
N SER A 492 -17.26 112.72 12.29
CA SER A 492 -15.96 112.11 12.21
C SER A 492 -15.19 112.11 13.54
N SER A 493 -14.12 111.30 13.53
CA SER A 493 -12.83 111.54 14.18
C SER A 493 -12.79 111.65 15.71
N LEU A 494 -12.14 110.66 16.34
CA LEU A 494 -10.79 110.84 16.88
C LEU A 494 -10.20 109.49 17.35
N SER A 495 -8.97 109.32 16.89
CA SER A 495 -7.83 108.48 17.27
C SER A 495 -7.68 107.96 18.72
N SER A 496 -7.06 106.77 18.76
CA SER A 496 -6.02 106.31 19.69
C SER A 496 -6.41 105.80 21.08
N GLY A 497 -5.86 104.63 21.45
CA GLY A 497 -5.72 104.24 22.85
C GLY A 497 -5.78 102.73 23.10
N THR A 498 -4.61 102.13 23.07
CA THR A 498 -4.24 100.75 23.41
C THR A 498 -4.74 100.19 24.76
N THR A 499 -4.88 98.85 24.77
CA THR A 499 -4.46 97.86 25.80
C THR A 499 -5.24 97.64 27.12
N ASN A 500 -5.73 96.39 27.22
CA ASN A 500 -5.50 95.40 28.27
C ASN A 500 -5.92 95.66 29.74
N SER A 501 -6.92 94.87 30.13
CA SER A 501 -6.83 93.82 31.18
C SER A 501 -7.52 94.04 32.54
N THR A 502 -8.11 92.93 33.00
CA THR A 502 -8.07 92.42 34.39
C THR A 502 -9.23 92.77 35.34
N MET A 503 -10.14 91.80 35.43
CA MET A 503 -10.59 91.03 36.63
C MET A 503 -11.30 91.70 37.83
N ARG A 504 -12.32 90.95 38.28
CA ARG A 504 -12.89 90.80 39.64
C ARG A 504 -13.71 91.99 40.16
N SER A 505 -14.74 91.85 41.00
CA SER A 505 -15.51 90.74 41.55
C SER A 505 -16.53 91.35 42.54
N ALA A 506 -17.62 90.63 42.77
CA ALA A 506 -18.37 90.50 44.03
C ALA A 506 -19.61 91.38 44.32
N TYR A 507 -20.54 90.68 44.99
CA TYR A 507 -21.78 91.04 45.68
C TYR A 507 -23.05 91.19 44.80
N GLY A 508 -24.14 90.46 45.03
CA GLY A 508 -24.44 89.41 46.01
C GLY A 508 -25.95 89.33 46.29
N GLY A 509 -26.51 88.10 46.20
CA GLY A 509 -27.74 87.57 46.84
C GLY A 509 -29.09 88.27 46.66
N THR A 510 -30.26 87.61 46.70
CA THR A 510 -30.65 86.21 46.97
C THR A 510 -32.18 86.05 46.72
N VAL A 511 -32.68 84.79 46.79
CA VAL A 511 -34.07 84.36 47.14
C VAL A 511 -35.07 84.35 45.94
N CYS A 512 -35.81 83.30 45.54
CA CYS A 512 -36.10 81.95 46.05
C CYS A 512 -36.67 81.01 44.95
N HIS A 513 -36.38 79.70 45.08
CA HIS A 513 -37.18 78.45 44.89
C HIS A 513 -38.33 78.41 43.85
N SER A 514 -38.68 77.34 43.11
CA SER A 514 -38.38 75.89 42.95
C SER A 514 -39.50 75.37 41.97
N PRO A 515 -39.66 74.08 41.61
CA PRO A 515 -38.71 73.00 41.22
C PRO A 515 -39.22 72.23 39.94
N VAL A 516 -38.40 71.64 39.05
CA VAL A 516 -37.90 70.22 39.01
C VAL A 516 -38.77 69.18 38.25
N HIS A 517 -38.14 68.63 37.19
CA HIS A 517 -37.96 67.20 36.77
C HIS A 517 -39.02 66.31 36.07
N ARG A 518 -38.50 65.70 34.98
CA ARG A 518 -38.43 64.26 34.55
C ARG A 518 -39.68 63.35 34.50
N LEU A 519 -39.84 62.72 33.31
CA LEU A 519 -40.04 61.25 32.97
C LEU A 519 -41.13 60.47 33.76
N PRO A 520 -41.46 59.16 33.56
CA PRO A 520 -40.97 58.11 32.62
C PRO A 520 -42.06 57.18 31.97
N LEU A 521 -41.57 56.29 31.11
CA LEU A 521 -41.90 54.87 30.80
C LEU A 521 -43.23 54.15 31.20
N SER A 522 -43.66 53.32 30.23
CA SER A 522 -44.14 51.91 30.31
C SER A 522 -45.60 51.61 30.71
N ALA A 523 -46.30 50.82 29.87
CA ALA A 523 -46.69 49.42 30.16
C ALA A 523 -47.72 48.82 29.17
N ASN A 524 -47.38 47.63 28.66
CA ASN A 524 -48.19 46.42 28.45
C ASN A 524 -49.64 46.46 27.90
N LYS A 525 -49.91 45.63 26.86
CA LYS A 525 -50.87 44.49 26.90
C LYS A 525 -50.99 43.75 25.54
N THR A 526 -50.94 42.42 25.60
CA THR A 526 -51.39 41.40 24.62
C THR A 526 -52.93 41.21 24.68
N PRO A 527 -53.60 40.26 23.98
CA PRO A 527 -53.43 39.62 22.66
C PRO A 527 -54.77 39.60 21.83
N ALA A 528 -54.77 39.08 20.58
CA ALA A 528 -55.69 38.04 20.06
C ALA A 528 -55.91 38.05 18.52
N ALA A 529 -56.16 36.85 18.02
CA ALA A 529 -56.23 36.34 16.65
C ALA A 529 -57.28 36.92 15.68
N ARG A 530 -57.03 36.75 14.36
CA ARG A 530 -57.91 36.11 13.35
C ARG A 530 -57.26 36.07 11.95
N THR A 531 -57.15 34.88 11.37
CA THR A 531 -57.10 34.57 9.90
C THR A 531 -58.52 34.67 9.29
N PRO A 532 -58.81 34.46 7.98
CA PRO A 532 -57.97 34.02 6.83
C PRO A 532 -58.18 34.82 5.51
N GLY A 533 -57.45 34.48 4.42
CA GLY A 533 -57.99 34.67 3.06
C GLY A 533 -57.00 34.91 1.91
N SER A 534 -56.71 33.84 1.16
CA SER A 534 -56.74 33.75 -0.33
C SER A 534 -56.07 34.84 -1.20
N GLY A 535 -55.10 34.41 -2.03
CA GLY A 535 -54.83 35.04 -3.34
C GLY A 535 -53.47 34.72 -3.98
N LYS A 536 -53.44 33.81 -4.95
CA LYS A 536 -52.45 33.73 -6.05
C LYS A 536 -53.17 34.12 -7.35
N PRO A 537 -52.50 34.29 -8.52
CA PRO A 537 -51.35 35.13 -8.89
C PRO A 537 -51.78 36.09 -10.06
N PRO A 538 -50.87 36.71 -10.85
CA PRO A 538 -50.43 36.05 -12.10
C PRO A 538 -49.01 36.38 -12.61
N TYR A 539 -48.48 35.48 -13.45
CA TYR A 539 -47.39 35.69 -14.42
C TYR A 539 -47.84 36.56 -15.61
N PRO A 540 -46.89 37.12 -16.41
CA PRO A 540 -46.50 36.51 -17.70
C PRO A 540 -44.95 36.42 -17.88
N ARG A 541 -44.35 35.36 -18.46
CA ARG A 541 -44.22 34.99 -19.91
C ARG A 541 -43.51 36.09 -20.76
N VAL A 542 -42.53 35.88 -21.66
CA VAL A 542 -41.96 34.67 -22.29
C VAL A 542 -40.77 35.04 -23.25
N GLN A 543 -39.88 34.07 -23.55
CA GLN A 543 -38.99 33.82 -24.73
C GLN A 543 -37.88 34.83 -25.13
N GLY A 544 -36.75 34.41 -25.75
CA GLY A 544 -36.36 33.14 -26.40
C GLY A 544 -34.82 32.95 -26.38
N CYS A 545 -34.29 31.72 -26.35
CA CYS A 545 -34.06 30.73 -27.43
C CYS A 545 -32.96 31.10 -28.45
N ASN A 546 -31.87 30.32 -28.44
CA ASN A 546 -31.19 29.62 -29.56
C ASN A 546 -30.11 28.70 -28.94
N LYS A 547 -30.19 27.35 -29.00
CA LYS A 547 -29.86 26.40 -30.10
C LYS A 547 -28.46 26.63 -30.70
N GLU A 548 -27.64 25.65 -31.06
CA GLU A 548 -27.50 24.18 -30.98
C GLU A 548 -26.15 23.93 -31.71
N ASN A 549 -25.35 22.93 -31.31
CA ASN A 549 -24.61 22.09 -32.27
C ASN A 549 -23.91 20.92 -31.56
N LYS A 550 -24.45 19.73 -31.75
CA LYS A 550 -23.76 18.44 -31.71
C LYS A 550 -23.36 18.06 -33.13
N ALA A 551 -22.21 17.40 -33.29
CA ALA A 551 -21.96 16.50 -34.42
C ALA A 551 -21.24 15.25 -33.92
N GLN A 552 -21.77 14.10 -34.32
CA GLN A 552 -21.28 12.75 -34.06
C GLN A 552 -20.80 12.13 -35.38
N LEU A 553 -19.71 11.37 -35.29
CA LEU A 553 -19.36 10.15 -36.04
C LEU A 553 -19.01 10.21 -37.55
N LYS A 554 -17.83 9.64 -37.85
CA LYS A 554 -17.64 8.73 -38.99
C LYS A 554 -16.42 7.82 -38.78
N GLU A 555 -16.67 6.51 -38.88
CA GLU A 555 -15.69 5.42 -39.02
C GLU A 555 -15.14 5.33 -40.46
N THR A 556 -14.03 4.56 -40.62
CA THR A 556 -13.63 3.57 -41.66
C THR A 556 -12.13 3.66 -42.05
N PRO A 557 -11.50 2.71 -42.79
CA PRO A 557 -11.06 1.37 -42.36
C PRO A 557 -9.61 0.97 -42.82
N LEU A 558 -9.13 -0.22 -42.39
CA LEU A 558 -8.19 -1.18 -43.02
C LEU A 558 -6.90 -0.71 -43.76
N SER A 559 -5.73 -1.22 -43.33
CA SER A 559 -4.69 -1.74 -44.25
C SER A 559 -3.74 -2.74 -43.55
N ALA A 560 -3.30 -3.74 -44.31
CA ALA A 560 -2.52 -4.91 -43.91
C ALA A 560 -1.00 -4.80 -44.21
N ARG A 561 -0.24 -5.61 -43.45
CA ARG A 561 1.09 -6.29 -43.65
C ARG A 561 1.87 -6.17 -44.99
N PRO A 562 3.23 -6.35 -45.01
CA PRO A 562 3.98 -7.64 -44.80
C PRO A 562 5.25 -7.52 -43.91
N VAL A 563 5.72 -8.50 -43.10
CA VAL A 563 6.40 -9.82 -43.31
C VAL A 563 7.91 -9.76 -43.68
N GLN A 564 8.71 -10.62 -43.00
CA GLN A 564 10.15 -11.00 -43.09
C GLN A 564 11.14 -10.23 -42.19
N GLY A 565 12.05 -10.84 -41.42
CA GLY A 565 12.46 -12.24 -41.23
C GLY A 565 13.78 -12.31 -40.42
N LEU A 566 14.09 -13.51 -39.91
CA LEU A 566 15.22 -13.96 -39.07
C LEU A 566 15.12 -13.75 -37.56
#